data_AF-A0A6S7IF41-F1
#
_entry.id   AF-A0A6S7IF41-F1
#
_cell.length_a   1.000
_cell.length_b   1.000
_cell.length_c   1.000
_cell.angle_alpha   90.00
_cell.angle_beta   90.00
_cell.angle_gamma   90.00
#
_symmetry.space_group_name_H-M   'P 1'
#
loop_
_entity.id
_entity.type
_entity.pdbx_description
1 polymer ?
#
loop_
_entity_poly.entity_id
_entity_poly.type
_entity_poly.pdbx_seq_one_letter_code
_entity_poly.pdbx_strand_id
1 'polypeptide(L)'
;DELQDDPKEVKAALRKEFDKESIDHEKAVEELRGLRRKGGETPAQLAWRIEKLMAKAYPELCASTHGSAKKTKEQMLHDAFLGAIDNAMSRKIKSDSKHRDLNLTQLSEELDQLELTYKTTAPK
;
A
#
# COMPACT_ATOMS: atom_id res chain seq x y z
N ASP A 1 13.52 34.68 -32.32
CA ASP A 1 13.74 33.66 -31.27
C ASP A 1 13.54 32.28 -31.82
N GLU A 2 14.62 31.63 -32.25
CA GLU A 2 14.63 30.20 -32.55
C GLU A 2 15.17 29.48 -31.32
N LEU A 3 14.30 28.77 -30.60
CA LEU A 3 14.70 27.78 -29.61
C LEU A 3 15.37 26.63 -30.37
N GLN A 4 16.67 26.71 -30.57
CA GLN A 4 17.49 25.55 -30.88
C GLN A 4 17.63 24.75 -29.58
N ASP A 5 16.66 23.90 -29.28
CA ASP A 5 16.78 22.89 -28.23
C ASP A 5 17.95 21.97 -28.59
N ASP A 6 19.08 22.11 -27.89
CA ASP A 6 20.24 21.26 -28.08
C ASP A 6 19.83 19.81 -27.70
N PRO A 7 19.82 18.84 -28.63
CA PRO A 7 19.32 17.50 -28.37
C PRO A 7 20.08 16.77 -27.25
N LYS A 8 21.26 17.26 -26.86
CA LYS A 8 22.00 16.78 -25.69
C LYS A 8 21.41 17.25 -24.36
N GLU A 9 20.91 18.48 -24.28
CA GLU A 9 20.28 19.03 -23.08
C GLU A 9 18.92 18.37 -22.84
N VAL A 10 18.13 18.17 -23.89
CA VAL A 10 16.85 17.45 -23.82
C VAL A 10 17.06 16.01 -23.36
N LYS A 11 18.09 15.31 -23.89
CA LYS A 11 18.41 13.94 -23.47
C LYS A 11 18.91 13.85 -22.03
N ALA A 12 19.67 14.84 -21.55
CA ALA A 12 20.14 14.90 -20.17
C ALA A 12 19.00 15.21 -19.19
N ALA A 13 18.09 16.11 -19.55
CA ALA A 13 16.89 16.42 -18.77
C ALA A 13 15.96 15.21 -18.68
N LEU A 14 15.66 14.54 -19.81
CA LEU A 14 14.86 13.32 -19.84
C LEU A 14 15.47 12.21 -18.98
N ARG A 15 16.80 12.03 -19.05
CA ARG A 15 17.47 11.01 -18.24
C ARG A 15 17.44 11.32 -16.75
N LYS A 16 17.60 12.59 -16.36
CA LYS A 16 17.51 13.02 -14.96
C LYS A 16 16.11 12.85 -14.37
N GLU A 17 15.07 13.17 -15.14
CA GLU A 17 13.68 12.94 -14.71
C GLU A 17 13.39 11.43 -14.60
N PHE A 18 13.84 10.63 -15.56
CA PHE A 18 13.68 9.17 -15.52
C PHE A 18 14.43 8.51 -14.36
N ASP A 19 15.67 8.92 -14.12
CA ASP A 19 16.48 8.42 -13.00
C ASP A 19 15.83 8.79 -11.66
N LYS A 20 15.25 9.99 -11.55
CA LYS A 20 14.54 10.44 -10.34
C LYS A 20 13.24 9.66 -10.11
N GLU A 21 12.45 9.44 -11.16
CA GLU A 21 11.21 8.66 -11.08
C GLU A 21 11.48 7.20 -10.68
N SER A 22 12.57 6.60 -11.21
CA SER A 22 13.01 5.26 -10.83
C SER A 22 13.40 5.17 -9.35
N ILE A 23 14.12 6.17 -8.82
CA ILE A 23 14.50 6.23 -7.40
C ILE A 23 13.27 6.39 -6.51
N ASP A 24 12.32 7.23 -6.92
CA ASP A 24 11.07 7.46 -6.17
C ASP A 24 10.19 6.20 -6.15
N HIS A 25 10.14 5.45 -7.25
CA HIS A 25 9.47 4.15 -7.34
C HIS A 25 10.09 3.13 -6.39
N GLU A 26 11.41 2.90 -6.48
CA GLU A 26 12.11 1.91 -5.64
C GLU A 26 11.93 2.22 -4.16
N LYS A 27 12.07 3.49 -3.78
CA LYS A 27 11.86 3.93 -2.41
C LYS A 27 10.43 3.68 -1.92
N ALA A 28 9.41 3.95 -2.76
CA ALA A 28 8.02 3.68 -2.40
C ALA A 28 7.75 2.18 -2.22
N VAL A 29 8.36 1.33 -3.04
CA VAL A 29 8.26 -0.14 -2.93
C VAL A 29 8.93 -0.64 -1.63
N GLU A 30 10.11 -0.12 -1.30
CA GLU A 30 10.79 -0.44 -0.05
C GLU A 30 9.99 0.01 1.18
N GLU A 31 9.46 1.23 1.16
CA GLU A 31 8.61 1.75 2.23
C GLU A 31 7.33 0.91 2.40
N LEU A 32 6.71 0.47 1.31
CA LEU A 32 5.53 -0.39 1.35
C LEU A 32 5.86 -1.77 1.95
N ARG A 33 6.99 -2.37 1.56
CA ARG A 33 7.44 -3.68 2.07
C ARG A 33 7.82 -3.63 3.55
N GLY A 34 8.47 -2.56 3.97
CA GLY A 34 8.90 -2.33 5.35
C GLY A 34 7.81 -1.77 6.27
N LEU A 35 6.62 -1.51 5.74
CA LEU A 35 5.56 -0.84 6.49
C LEU A 35 5.14 -1.65 7.72
N ARG A 36 5.06 -0.95 8.85
CA ARG A 36 4.49 -1.46 10.10
C ARG A 36 3.53 -0.45 10.68
N ARG A 37 2.46 -0.95 11.30
CA ARG A 37 1.50 -0.15 12.05
C ARG A 37 2.21 0.49 13.24
N LYS A 38 2.02 1.80 13.40
CA LYS A 38 2.58 2.56 14.53
C LYS A 38 1.73 2.32 15.79
N GLY A 39 2.36 2.40 16.96
CA GLY A 39 1.62 2.34 18.23
C GLY A 39 0.59 3.47 18.32
N GLY A 40 -0.67 3.12 18.62
CA GLY A 40 -1.79 4.07 18.69
C GLY A 40 -2.39 4.47 17.34
N GLU A 41 -1.83 4.03 16.22
CA GLU A 41 -2.43 4.21 14.90
C GLU A 41 -3.69 3.36 14.77
N THR A 42 -4.77 3.88 14.16
CA THR A 42 -5.98 3.11 13.90
C THR A 42 -5.84 2.25 12.63
N PRO A 43 -6.62 1.16 12.48
CA PRO A 43 -6.61 0.36 11.26
C PRO A 43 -6.89 1.19 10.00
N ALA A 44 -7.82 2.14 10.08
CA ALA A 44 -8.16 3.04 8.97
C ALA A 44 -7.00 3.97 8.57
N GLN A 45 -6.24 4.48 9.55
CA GLN A 45 -5.04 5.29 9.28
C GLN A 45 -3.94 4.47 8.59
N LEU A 46 -3.77 3.21 9.01
CA LEU A 46 -2.85 2.29 8.36
C LEU A 46 -3.26 2.01 6.92
N ALA A 47 -4.54 1.68 6.68
CA ALA A 47 -5.09 1.47 5.35
C ALA A 47 -4.83 2.67 4.43
N TRP A 48 -5.10 3.88 4.90
CA TRP A 48 -4.83 5.10 4.13
C TRP A 48 -3.35 5.26 3.75
N ARG A 49 -2.41 4.97 4.68
CA ARG A 49 -0.97 5.02 4.37
C ARG A 49 -0.57 3.99 3.32
N ILE A 50 -1.13 2.78 3.40
CA ILE A 50 -0.89 1.73 2.41
C ILE A 50 -1.36 2.18 1.04
N GLU A 51 -2.58 2.74 0.91
CA GLU A 51 -3.06 3.25 -0.38
C GLU A 51 -2.17 4.35 -0.95
N LYS A 52 -1.70 5.27 -0.10
CA LYS A 52 -0.79 6.34 -0.52
C LYS A 52 0.56 5.82 -1.01
N LEU A 53 1.14 4.83 -0.32
CA LEU A 53 2.37 4.20 -0.77
C LEU A 53 2.16 3.37 -2.03
N MET A 54 1.04 2.66 -2.12
CA MET A 54 0.68 1.86 -3.29
C MET A 54 0.51 2.72 -4.55
N ALA A 55 -0.11 3.90 -4.43
CA ALA A 55 -0.25 4.84 -5.53
C ALA A 55 1.09 5.42 -6.02
N LYS A 56 2.08 5.54 -5.14
CA LYS A 56 3.44 5.98 -5.49
C LYS A 56 4.27 4.84 -6.08
N ALA A 57 4.18 3.67 -5.48
CA ALA A 57 4.92 2.49 -5.90
C ALA A 57 4.38 1.92 -7.22
N TYR A 58 3.07 1.95 -7.45
CA TYR A 58 2.46 1.35 -8.64
C TYR A 58 1.37 2.26 -9.22
N PRO A 59 1.74 3.44 -9.75
CA PRO A 59 0.79 4.42 -10.27
C PRO A 59 -0.05 3.84 -11.42
N GLU A 60 0.58 3.13 -12.35
CA GLU A 60 -0.08 2.47 -13.48
C GLU A 60 -1.15 1.46 -13.02
N LEU A 61 -0.82 0.67 -12.00
CA LEU A 61 -1.77 -0.31 -11.44
C LEU A 61 -2.95 0.39 -10.77
N CYS A 62 -2.72 1.56 -10.17
CA CYS A 62 -3.75 2.34 -9.49
C CYS A 62 -4.65 3.13 -10.45
N ALA A 63 -4.12 3.54 -11.61
CA ALA A 63 -4.85 4.26 -12.65
C ALA A 63 -5.63 3.33 -13.59
N SER A 64 -5.23 2.05 -13.68
CA SER A 64 -5.86 1.07 -14.56
C SER A 64 -7.32 0.81 -14.19
N THR A 65 -8.18 0.78 -15.22
CA THR A 65 -9.61 0.45 -15.12
C THR A 65 -9.91 -1.00 -15.50
N HIS A 66 -8.90 -1.77 -15.91
CA HIS A 66 -9.06 -3.17 -16.29
C HIS A 66 -9.31 -4.07 -15.07
N GLY A 67 -10.23 -5.01 -15.20
CA GLY A 67 -10.63 -5.89 -14.08
C GLY A 67 -9.48 -6.72 -13.48
N SER A 68 -8.52 -7.16 -14.30
CA SER A 68 -7.33 -7.91 -13.84
C SER A 68 -6.38 -7.05 -13.01
N ALA A 69 -6.18 -5.79 -13.41
CA ALA A 69 -5.38 -4.83 -12.67
C ALA A 69 -6.03 -4.45 -11.34
N LYS A 70 -7.36 -4.23 -11.34
CA LYS A 70 -8.13 -3.98 -10.12
C LYS A 70 -7.97 -5.11 -9.10
N LYS A 71 -8.12 -6.36 -9.53
CA LYS A 71 -7.94 -7.53 -8.65
C LYS A 71 -6.52 -7.63 -8.11
N THR A 72 -5.52 -7.37 -8.95
CA THR A 72 -4.11 -7.37 -8.54
C THR A 72 -3.82 -6.29 -7.50
N LYS A 73 -4.36 -5.07 -7.71
CA LYS A 73 -4.27 -3.98 -6.75
C LYS A 73 -4.88 -4.36 -5.40
N GLU A 74 -6.10 -4.88 -5.40
CA GLU A 74 -6.79 -5.30 -4.18
C GLU A 74 -6.00 -6.37 -3.41
N GLN A 75 -5.45 -7.37 -4.11
CA GLN A 75 -4.59 -8.39 -3.52
C GLN A 75 -3.32 -7.80 -2.90
N MET A 76 -2.65 -6.88 -3.59
CA MET A 76 -1.44 -6.24 -3.07
C MET A 76 -1.73 -5.38 -1.84
N LEU A 77 -2.85 -4.65 -1.83
CA LEU A 77 -3.29 -3.88 -0.66
C LEU A 77 -3.61 -4.80 0.52
N HIS A 78 -4.27 -5.94 0.27
CA HIS A 78 -4.57 -6.97 1.27
C HIS A 78 -3.29 -7.52 1.91
N ASP A 79 -2.33 -7.97 1.08
CA ASP A 79 -1.06 -8.53 1.54
C ASP A 79 -0.22 -7.49 2.30
N ALA A 80 -0.18 -6.25 1.82
CA ALA A 80 0.52 -5.16 2.50
C ALA A 80 -0.10 -4.86 3.88
N PHE A 81 -1.43 -4.84 3.98
CA PHE A 81 -2.13 -4.61 5.25
C PHE A 81 -1.83 -5.72 6.25
N LEU A 82 -1.95 -6.98 5.84
CA LEU A 82 -1.67 -8.13 6.70
C LEU A 82 -0.19 -8.24 7.09
N GLY A 83 0.72 -7.73 6.26
CA GLY A 83 2.14 -7.63 6.58
C GLY A 83 2.48 -6.49 7.54
N ALA A 84 1.66 -5.43 7.59
CA ALA A 84 1.92 -4.25 8.41
C ALA A 84 1.36 -4.35 9.83
N ILE A 85 0.39 -5.22 10.08
CA ILE A 85 -0.24 -5.41 11.40
C ILE A 85 0.50 -6.45 12.26
N ASP A 86 0.09 -6.58 13.53
CA ASP A 86 0.66 -7.56 14.44
C ASP A 86 0.50 -9.01 13.92
N ASN A 87 1.54 -9.83 14.11
CA ASN A 87 1.57 -11.21 13.63
C ASN A 87 0.44 -12.09 14.18
N ALA A 88 -0.04 -11.85 15.40
CA ALA A 88 -1.17 -12.57 15.96
C ALA A 88 -2.48 -12.21 15.25
N MET A 89 -2.73 -10.90 15.03
CA MET A 89 -3.92 -10.42 14.31
C MET A 89 -3.90 -10.84 12.84
N SER A 90 -2.74 -10.73 12.18
CA SER A 90 -2.53 -11.21 10.81
C SER A 90 -2.86 -12.69 10.66
N ARG A 91 -2.38 -13.53 11.59
CA ARG A 91 -2.71 -14.97 11.59
C ARG A 91 -4.19 -15.23 11.83
N LYS A 92 -4.82 -14.48 12.73
CA LYS A 92 -6.26 -14.62 13.01
C LYS A 92 -7.08 -14.33 11.76
N ILE A 93 -6.80 -13.21 11.08
CA ILE A 93 -7.47 -12.83 9.85
C ILE A 93 -7.19 -13.87 8.74
N LYS A 94 -5.95 -14.33 8.57
CA LYS A 94 -5.62 -15.37 7.57
C LYS A 94 -6.26 -16.73 7.84
N SER A 95 -6.53 -17.07 9.10
CA SER A 95 -7.08 -18.37 9.48
C SER A 95 -8.56 -18.52 9.14
N ASP A 96 -9.29 -17.42 9.03
CA ASP A 96 -10.72 -17.43 8.69
C ASP A 96 -10.90 -17.12 7.21
N SER A 97 -11.42 -18.11 6.48
CA SER A 97 -11.56 -18.06 5.02
C SER A 97 -12.44 -16.93 4.54
N LYS A 98 -13.33 -16.40 5.39
CA LYS A 98 -14.18 -15.25 5.05
C LYS A 98 -13.40 -13.95 4.83
N HIS A 99 -12.16 -13.86 5.32
CA HIS A 99 -11.33 -12.65 5.19
C HIS A 99 -10.45 -12.63 3.94
N ARG A 100 -10.43 -13.72 3.16
CA ARG A 100 -9.55 -13.84 1.99
C ARG A 100 -9.89 -12.86 0.88
N ASP A 101 -11.18 -12.58 0.71
CA ASP A 101 -11.70 -11.75 -0.38
C ASP A 101 -12.11 -10.35 0.08
N LEU A 102 -11.77 -9.96 1.32
CA LEU A 102 -12.06 -8.63 1.83
C LEU A 102 -11.17 -7.59 1.16
N ASN A 103 -11.74 -6.45 0.77
CA ASN A 103 -10.94 -5.32 0.34
C ASN A 103 -10.27 -4.63 1.55
N LEU A 104 -9.39 -3.68 1.28
CA LEU A 104 -8.62 -2.98 2.31
C LEU A 104 -9.50 -2.29 3.37
N THR A 105 -10.59 -1.66 2.96
CA THR A 105 -11.54 -1.00 3.88
C THR A 105 -12.17 -2.02 4.81
N GLN A 106 -12.68 -3.12 4.27
CA GLN A 106 -13.30 -4.20 5.05
C GLN A 106 -12.29 -4.86 6.00
N LEU A 107 -11.04 -5.06 5.57
CA LEU A 107 -9.97 -5.56 6.44
C LEU A 107 -9.67 -4.61 7.60
N SER A 108 -9.70 -3.30 7.34
CA SER A 108 -9.47 -2.30 8.38
C SER A 108 -10.58 -2.30 9.43
N GLU A 109 -11.84 -2.44 9.00
CA GLU A 109 -13.00 -2.55 9.89
C GLU A 109 -12.95 -3.84 10.71
N GLU A 110 -12.62 -4.97 10.08
CA GLU A 110 -12.49 -6.25 10.77
C GLU A 110 -11.39 -6.20 11.84
N LEU A 111 -10.24 -5.62 11.52
CA LEU A 111 -9.16 -5.47 12.50
C LEU A 111 -9.62 -4.62 13.69
N ASP A 112 -10.37 -3.55 13.44
CA ASP A 112 -10.91 -2.69 14.51
C ASP A 112 -11.88 -3.48 15.42
N GLN A 113 -12.77 -4.28 14.83
CA GLN A 113 -13.69 -5.15 15.57
C GLN A 113 -12.96 -6.23 16.39
N LEU A 114 -11.92 -6.84 15.82
CA LEU A 114 -11.08 -7.80 16.51
C LEU A 114 -10.39 -7.14 17.70
N GLU A 115 -9.76 -5.97 17.50
CA GLU A 115 -9.08 -5.23 18.57
C GLU A 115 -10.04 -4.82 19.70
N LEU A 116 -11.28 -4.42 19.37
CA LEU A 116 -12.33 -4.15 20.34
C LEU A 116 -12.71 -5.40 21.14
N THR A 117 -12.91 -6.53 20.47
CA THR A 117 -13.28 -7.80 21.11
C THR A 117 -12.20 -8.26 22.09
N TYR A 118 -10.93 -8.15 21.73
CA TYR A 118 -9.83 -8.54 22.62
C TYR A 118 -9.70 -7.62 23.84
N LYS A 119 -9.97 -6.31 23.69
CA LYS A 119 -9.99 -5.37 24.82
C LYS A 119 -11.12 -5.65 25.81
N THR A 120 -12.26 -6.15 25.34
CA THR A 120 -13.44 -6.41 26.19
C THR A 120 -13.47 -7.81 26.80
N THR A 121 -12.81 -8.79 26.17
CA THR A 121 -12.80 -10.19 26.62
C THR A 121 -11.53 -10.62 27.35
N ALA A 122 -10.51 -9.77 27.44
CA ALA A 122 -9.33 -10.04 28.26
C ALA A 122 -9.72 -10.08 29.75
N PRO A 123 -9.51 -11.20 30.47
CA PRO A 123 -9.75 -11.26 31.91
C PRO A 123 -8.78 -10.32 32.63
N LYS A 124 -9.32 -9.57 33.61
CA LYS A 124 -8.57 -8.65 34.48
C LYS A 124 -7.54 -9.39 35.33
#